data_AF-A0A242DHS1-F1
#
_entry.id   AF-A0A242DHS1-F1
#
_cell.length_a   1.000
_cell.length_b   1.000
_cell.length_c   1.000
_cell.angle_alpha   90.00
_cell.angle_beta   90.00
_cell.angle_gamma   90.00
#
_symmetry.space_group_name_H-M   'P 1'
#
loop_
_entity.id
_entity.type
_entity.pdbx_description
1 polymer ?
#
loop_
_entity_poly.entity_id
_entity_poly.type
_entity_poly.pdbx_seq_one_letter_code
_entity_poly.pdbx_strand_id
1 'polypeptide(L)'
;MPKRNELNAGMEIDSKETFGELLFLRMKSEKTEVDEDTGERKVTHRRYVVQSRKQLSEEIITIPVETPLRELVAGDKVEIINPSTTLYGFGNGTFSNSYIQVFAEDIRKISESAGVKLQNDSKNQKDNPNK
;
A
#
# COMPACT_ATOMS: atom_id res chain seq x y z
N MET A 1 -21.60 -2.29 -10.95
CA MET A 1 -20.95 -1.14 -10.26
C MET A 1 -20.17 -0.32 -11.27
N PRO A 2 -20.16 1.03 -11.21
CA PRO A 2 -19.42 1.84 -12.17
C PRO A 2 -17.92 1.54 -12.07
N LYS A 3 -17.28 1.27 -13.22
CA LYS A 3 -15.82 1.19 -13.34
C LYS A 3 -15.21 2.48 -12.79
N ARG A 4 -14.13 2.36 -12.02
CA ARG A 4 -13.39 3.49 -11.42
C ARG A 4 -12.99 4.46 -12.56
N ASN A 5 -13.74 5.54 -12.73
CA ASN A 5 -13.37 6.66 -13.61
C ASN A 5 -12.53 7.67 -12.82
N GLU A 6 -11.94 8.64 -13.48
CA GLU A 6 -11.07 9.66 -12.84
C GLU A 6 -11.76 10.38 -11.65
N LEU A 7 -13.10 10.49 -11.68
CA LEU A 7 -13.89 11.10 -10.60
C LEU A 7 -14.10 10.20 -9.36
N ASN A 8 -13.86 8.89 -9.48
CA ASN A 8 -14.03 7.90 -8.41
C ASN A 8 -12.68 7.28 -7.98
N ALA A 9 -11.55 7.91 -8.33
CA ALA A 9 -10.22 7.45 -7.95
C ALA A 9 -9.98 7.49 -6.43
N GLY A 10 -10.75 8.30 -5.70
CA GLY A 10 -10.58 8.54 -4.26
C GLY A 10 -9.65 9.71 -3.97
N MET A 11 -9.32 9.91 -2.70
CA MET A 11 -8.37 10.93 -2.26
C MET A 11 -6.99 10.32 -2.18
N GLU A 12 -6.03 10.89 -2.91
CA GLU A 12 -4.62 10.54 -2.77
C GLU A 12 -4.13 10.85 -1.35
N ILE A 13 -3.29 9.99 -0.81
CA ILE A 13 -2.71 10.17 0.53
C ILE A 13 -1.21 9.89 0.50
N ASP A 14 -0.45 10.61 1.32
CA ASP A 14 0.95 10.25 1.58
C ASP A 14 0.98 9.08 2.57
N SER A 15 1.56 7.95 2.15
CA SER A 15 1.61 6.73 2.96
C SER A 15 2.37 6.92 4.26
N LYS A 16 3.50 7.63 4.23
CA LYS A 16 4.42 7.76 5.37
C LYS A 16 3.86 8.73 6.39
N GLU A 17 3.28 9.84 5.93
CA GLU A 17 2.58 10.78 6.78
C GLU A 17 1.30 10.19 7.36
N THR A 18 0.56 9.38 6.60
CA THR A 18 -0.73 8.83 7.05
C THR A 18 -0.53 7.63 7.99
N PHE A 19 0.32 6.68 7.62
CA PHE A 19 0.41 5.38 8.30
C PHE A 19 1.74 5.13 9.01
N GLY A 20 2.79 5.88 8.71
CA GLY A 20 4.14 5.61 9.21
C GLY A 20 4.69 4.29 8.67
N GLU A 21 5.43 3.55 9.51
CA GLU A 21 5.89 2.21 9.17
C GLU A 21 4.70 1.23 9.10
N LEU A 22 4.67 0.42 8.05
CA LEU A 22 3.69 -0.64 7.84
C LEU A 22 4.36 -2.01 7.98
N LEU A 23 3.71 -2.89 8.75
CA LEU A 23 4.11 -4.29 8.89
C LEU A 23 3.02 -5.20 8.33
N PHE A 24 3.36 -6.08 7.40
CA PHE A 24 2.41 -7.06 6.91
C PHE A 24 2.02 -8.04 8.02
N LEU A 25 0.73 -8.36 8.12
CA LEU A 25 0.20 -9.31 9.08
C LEU A 25 -0.29 -10.58 8.40
N ARG A 26 -1.18 -10.44 7.42
CA ARG A 26 -1.84 -11.57 6.74
C ARG A 26 -2.61 -11.11 5.51
N MET A 27 -3.01 -12.07 4.67
CA MET A 27 -4.04 -11.85 3.66
C MET A 27 -5.44 -11.78 4.29
N LYS A 28 -6.33 -10.97 3.70
CA LYS A 28 -7.78 -11.03 3.91
C LYS A 28 -8.41 -11.69 2.70
N SER A 29 -9.62 -12.23 2.86
CA SER A 29 -10.40 -12.78 1.74
C SER A 29 -10.42 -11.78 0.58
N GLU A 30 -10.36 -12.26 -0.65
CA GLU A 30 -10.31 -11.37 -1.80
C GLU A 30 -11.61 -10.57 -1.93
N LYS A 31 -11.55 -9.42 -2.59
CA LYS A 31 -12.75 -8.67 -2.96
C LYS A 31 -13.28 -9.26 -4.26
N THR A 32 -14.57 -9.59 -4.27
CA THR A 32 -15.27 -10.10 -5.44
C THR A 32 -16.38 -9.15 -5.84
N GLU A 33 -16.63 -9.06 -7.14
CA GLU A 33 -17.79 -8.38 -7.70
C GLU A 33 -18.62 -9.40 -8.48
N VAL A 34 -19.93 -9.17 -8.52
CA VAL A 34 -20.85 -9.97 -9.33
C VAL A 34 -21.02 -9.22 -10.64
N ASP A 35 -20.71 -9.91 -11.73
CA ASP A 35 -20.96 -9.41 -13.07
C ASP A 35 -22.48 -9.28 -13.28
N GLU A 36 -22.93 -8.11 -13.72
CA GLU A 36 -24.36 -7.78 -13.78
C GLU A 36 -25.07 -8.52 -14.93
N ASP A 37 -24.35 -8.87 -15.99
CA ASP A 37 -24.91 -9.50 -17.18
C ASP A 37 -24.99 -11.03 -17.00
N THR A 38 -23.97 -11.62 -16.39
CA THR A 38 -23.81 -13.08 -16.27
C THR A 38 -24.17 -13.61 -14.88
N GLY A 39 -24.19 -12.75 -13.85
CA GLY A 39 -24.35 -13.16 -12.45
C GLY A 39 -23.13 -13.89 -11.87
N GLU A 40 -22.04 -14.02 -12.63
CA GLU A 40 -20.84 -14.70 -12.18
C GLU A 40 -20.07 -13.86 -11.16
N ARG A 41 -19.53 -14.52 -10.14
CA ARG A 41 -18.69 -13.87 -9.13
C ARG A 41 -17.24 -13.90 -9.60
N LYS A 42 -16.67 -12.72 -9.86
CA LYS A 42 -15.27 -12.54 -10.25
C LYS A 42 -14.46 -11.89 -9.14
N VAL A 43 -13.25 -12.37 -8.92
CA VAL A 43 -12.28 -11.71 -8.03
C VAL A 43 -11.75 -10.45 -8.72
N THR A 44 -11.81 -9.31 -8.03
CA THR A 44 -11.34 -8.03 -8.57
C THR A 44 -10.14 -7.47 -7.82
N HIS A 45 -9.99 -7.75 -6.51
CA HIS A 45 -8.87 -7.23 -5.74
C HIS A 45 -8.35 -8.23 -4.70
N ARG A 46 -7.04 -8.23 -4.48
CA ARG A 46 -6.38 -8.86 -3.34
C ARG A 46 -6.33 -7.90 -2.18
N ARG A 47 -6.44 -8.42 -0.96
CA ARG A 47 -6.49 -7.60 0.26
C ARG A 47 -5.41 -8.02 1.24
N TYR A 48 -4.49 -7.11 1.53
CA TYR A 48 -3.40 -7.29 2.47
C TYR A 48 -3.75 -6.57 3.77
N VAL A 49 -3.59 -7.24 4.90
CA VAL A 49 -3.74 -6.61 6.21
C VAL A 49 -2.38 -6.23 6.73
N VAL A 50 -2.21 -4.96 7.07
CA VAL A 50 -0.98 -4.39 7.61
C VAL A 50 -1.24 -3.72 8.95
N GLN A 51 -0.26 -3.68 9.83
CA GLN A 51 -0.28 -2.85 11.03
C GLN A 51 0.32 -1.48 10.71
N SER A 52 -0.41 -0.40 10.98
CA SER A 52 0.12 0.95 10.95
C SER A 52 0.73 1.32 12.31
N ARG A 53 2.01 1.71 12.30
CA ARG A 53 2.68 2.20 13.51
C ARG A 53 2.21 3.59 13.93
N LYS A 54 1.77 4.43 13.00
CA LYS A 54 1.29 5.78 13.32
C LYS A 54 -0.16 5.79 13.81
N GLN A 55 -1.03 5.00 13.20
CA GLN A 55 -2.45 4.94 13.56
C GLN A 55 -2.75 3.94 14.68
N LEU A 56 -1.79 3.05 14.99
CA LEU A 56 -1.93 2.00 16.01
C LEU A 56 -3.11 1.04 15.72
N SER A 57 -3.41 0.84 14.43
CA SER A 57 -4.54 0.04 13.91
C SER A 57 -4.09 -0.94 12.83
N GLU A 58 -4.95 -1.92 12.55
CA GLU A 58 -4.85 -2.73 11.33
C GLU A 58 -5.52 -2.01 10.16
N GLU A 59 -4.82 -1.93 9.04
CA GLU A 59 -5.33 -1.36 7.79
C GLU A 59 -5.44 -2.45 6.72
N ILE A 60 -6.50 -2.36 5.91
CA ILE A 60 -6.74 -3.29 4.80
C ILE A 60 -6.40 -2.58 3.51
N ILE A 61 -5.28 -2.97 2.90
CA ILE A 61 -4.80 -2.44 1.63
C ILE A 61 -5.38 -3.29 0.50
N THR A 62 -6.17 -2.65 -0.37
CA THR A 62 -6.87 -3.31 -1.48
C THR A 62 -6.14 -3.04 -2.79
N ILE A 63 -5.65 -4.10 -3.44
CA ILE A 63 -4.81 -4.02 -4.65
C ILE A 63 -5.48 -4.79 -5.79
N PRO A 64 -5.54 -4.25 -7.02
CA PRO A 64 -6.12 -4.94 -8.18
C PRO A 64 -5.50 -6.33 -8.42
N VAL A 65 -6.31 -7.29 -8.89
CA VAL A 65 -5.83 -8.66 -9.17
C VAL A 65 -4.85 -8.73 -10.33
N GLU A 66 -4.88 -7.72 -11.21
CA GLU A 66 -3.98 -7.54 -12.35
C GLU A 66 -2.55 -7.23 -11.90
N THR A 67 -2.36 -6.61 -10.74
CA THR A 67 -1.04 -6.46 -10.12
C THR A 67 -0.53 -7.84 -9.69
N PRO A 68 0.74 -8.22 -9.92
CA PRO A 68 1.25 -9.52 -9.49
C PRO A 68 1.10 -9.76 -7.97
N LEU A 69 0.83 -11.01 -7.58
CA LEU A 69 0.77 -11.41 -6.17
C LEU A 69 2.15 -11.22 -5.51
N ARG A 70 2.15 -10.63 -4.31
CA ARG A 70 3.35 -10.39 -3.51
C ARG A 70 3.40 -11.40 -2.38
N GLU A 71 4.40 -12.27 -2.41
CA GLU A 71 4.64 -13.24 -1.34
C GLU A 71 5.27 -12.51 -0.14
N LEU A 72 4.47 -12.33 0.90
CA LEU A 72 4.85 -11.64 2.13
C LEU A 72 4.64 -12.57 3.32
N VAL A 73 5.49 -12.44 4.34
CA VAL A 73 5.34 -13.16 5.61
C VAL A 73 5.08 -12.18 6.74
N ALA A 74 4.32 -12.61 7.75
CA ALA A 74 3.94 -11.76 8.87
C ALA A 74 5.18 -11.13 9.53
N GLY A 75 5.14 -9.82 9.77
CA GLY A 75 6.25 -9.02 10.27
C GLY A 75 7.11 -8.37 9.18
N ASP A 76 6.92 -8.69 7.90
CA ASP A 76 7.61 -8.00 6.81
C ASP A 76 7.28 -6.51 6.81
N LYS A 77 8.32 -5.67 6.77
CA LYS A 77 8.18 -4.25 6.50
C LYS A 77 7.75 -4.04 5.06
N VAL A 78 6.74 -3.22 4.85
CA VAL A 78 6.16 -2.99 3.53
C VAL A 78 5.94 -1.53 3.25
N GLU A 79 5.97 -1.17 1.97
CA GLU A 79 5.50 0.10 1.43
C GLU A 79 4.32 -0.14 0.49
N ILE A 80 3.39 0.82 0.42
CA ILE A 80 2.26 0.81 -0.50
C ILE A 80 2.48 1.88 -1.58
N ILE A 81 2.19 1.56 -2.83
CA ILE A 81 2.49 2.42 -3.99
C ILE A 81 1.22 3.16 -4.41
N ASN A 82 1.33 4.48 -4.52
CA ASN A 82 0.26 5.40 -4.93
C ASN A 82 -1.08 5.14 -4.20
N PRO A 83 -1.10 5.21 -2.86
CA PRO A 83 -2.31 4.89 -2.11
C PRO A 83 -3.37 5.98 -2.26
N SER A 84 -4.62 5.54 -2.34
CA SER A 84 -5.79 6.40 -2.30
C SER A 84 -6.85 5.86 -1.35
N THR A 85 -7.70 6.76 -0.86
CA THR A 85 -8.75 6.42 0.09
C THR A 85 -10.13 6.81 -0.41
N THR A 86 -11.12 6.01 -0.05
CA THR A 86 -12.53 6.32 -0.31
C THR A 86 -13.36 6.03 0.93
N LEU A 87 -14.34 6.89 1.22
CA LEU A 87 -15.32 6.58 2.26
C LEU A 87 -16.34 5.57 1.71
N TYR A 88 -16.41 4.40 2.33
CA TYR A 88 -17.45 3.43 2.03
C TYR A 88 -18.53 3.50 3.11
N GLY A 89 -19.71 4.01 2.73
CA GLY A 89 -20.90 4.01 3.56
C GLY A 89 -21.84 2.86 3.18
N PHE A 90 -22.46 2.24 4.19
CA PHE A 90 -23.52 1.26 3.97
C PHE A 90 -24.61 1.39 5.02
N GLY A 91 -25.85 1.16 4.60
CA GLY A 91 -27.02 1.25 5.46
C GLY A 91 -27.04 0.14 6.50
N ASN A 92 -27.47 0.49 7.70
CA ASN A 92 -27.73 -0.40 8.83
C ASN A 92 -29.07 -0.01 9.47
N GLY A 93 -30.17 -0.33 8.78
CA GLY A 93 -31.51 0.11 9.15
C GLY A 93 -31.64 1.64 9.11
N THR A 94 -31.96 2.25 10.25
CA THR A 94 -32.05 3.71 10.40
C THR A 94 -30.69 4.41 10.57
N PHE A 95 -29.61 3.66 10.74
CA PHE A 95 -28.26 4.18 10.89
C PHE A 95 -27.43 3.89 9.63
N SER A 96 -26.33 4.63 9.46
CA SER A 96 -25.31 4.32 8.46
C SER A 96 -24.00 3.95 9.16
N ASN A 97 -23.39 2.87 8.72
CA ASN A 97 -22.01 2.58 9.07
C ASN A 97 -21.13 3.10 7.93
N SER A 98 -19.94 3.57 8.27
CA SER A 98 -18.95 3.93 7.27
C SER A 98 -17.55 3.57 7.73
N TYR A 99 -16.68 3.29 6.78
CA TYR A 99 -15.26 3.14 7.03
C TYR A 99 -14.46 3.62 5.83
N ILE A 100 -13.21 3.98 6.08
CA ILE A 100 -12.28 4.36 5.03
C ILE A 100 -11.73 3.08 4.40
N GLN A 101 -11.86 2.97 3.08
CA GLN A 101 -11.20 1.95 2.28
C GLN A 101 -9.88 2.51 1.76
N VAL A 102 -8.83 1.72 1.88
CA VAL A 102 -7.50 2.05 1.33
C VAL A 102 -7.25 1.19 0.10
N PHE A 103 -6.98 1.86 -1.02
CA PHE A 103 -6.55 1.26 -2.27
C PHE A 103 -5.10 1.62 -2.54
N ALA A 104 -4.39 0.77 -3.25
CA ALA A 104 -3.03 1.04 -3.73
C ALA A 104 -2.81 0.31 -5.06
N GLU A 105 -1.81 0.75 -5.82
CA GLU A 105 -1.42 0.07 -7.06
C GLU A 105 -0.65 -1.22 -6.79
N ASP A 106 0.18 -1.22 -5.75
CA ASP A 106 1.05 -2.34 -5.37
C ASP A 106 1.45 -2.24 -3.88
N ILE A 107 1.96 -3.35 -3.32
CA ILE A 107 2.55 -3.44 -1.99
C ILE A 107 3.91 -4.13 -2.12
N ARG A 108 4.97 -3.53 -1.60
CA ARG A 108 6.32 -4.06 -1.76
C ARG A 108 6.96 -4.30 -0.42
N LYS A 109 7.66 -5.42 -0.30
CA LYS A 109 8.54 -5.66 0.84
C LYS A 109 9.69 -4.67 0.77
N ILE A 110 9.92 -3.97 1.87
CA ILE A 110 11.11 -3.14 2.04
C ILE A 110 12.23 -4.12 2.39
N SER A 111 13.04 -4.51 1.41
CA SER A 111 14.30 -5.19 1.69
C SER A 111 15.27 -4.19 2.33
N GLU A 112 15.90 -4.56 3.44
CA GLU A 112 17.03 -3.80 3.96
C GLU A 112 18.20 -3.89 2.96
N SER A 113 18.29 -2.91 2.07
CA SER A 113 19.46 -2.66 1.21
C SER A 113 19.35 -1.23 0.66
N ALA A 114 20.22 -0.26 0.93
CA ALA A 114 21.59 -0.33 1.45
C ALA A 114 21.96 0.93 2.26
N GLY A 115 22.41 0.74 3.49
CA GLY A 115 23.24 1.71 4.19
C GLY A 115 24.55 1.02 4.60
N VAL A 116 25.69 1.64 4.23
CA VAL A 116 27.10 1.35 4.61
C VAL A 116 27.78 0.31 3.69
N LYS A 117 28.90 0.52 2.95
CA LYS A 117 29.94 1.59 2.78
C LYS A 117 30.82 1.18 1.56
N LEU A 118 31.18 2.05 0.60
CA LEU A 118 32.50 2.72 0.38
C LEU A 118 32.39 3.31 -1.05
N GLN A 119 32.60 4.60 -1.34
CA GLN A 119 33.89 5.27 -1.27
C GLN A 119 33.74 6.69 -0.70
N ASN A 120 34.31 6.89 0.48
CA ASN A 120 34.92 8.17 0.84
C ASN A 120 36.30 8.18 0.18
N ASP A 121 36.44 8.82 -0.98
CA ASP A 121 37.75 9.33 -1.41
C ASP A 121 37.71 10.86 -1.32
N SER A 122 37.98 11.33 -0.11
CA SER A 122 38.50 12.66 0.16
C SER A 122 39.29 12.60 1.46
N LYS A 123 40.55 12.18 1.36
CA LYS A 123 41.60 12.68 2.24
C LYS A 123 42.60 13.49 1.41
N ASN A 124 42.53 14.80 1.63
CA ASN A 124 43.63 15.77 1.77
C ASN A 124 44.78 15.74 0.75
N GLN A 125 44.89 16.77 -0.11
CA GLN A 125 45.59 18.05 0.15
C GLN A 125 47.10 17.94 0.48
N LYS A 126 47.89 18.40 -0.51
CA LYS A 126 48.87 19.51 -0.48
C LYS A 126 50.38 19.22 -0.59
N ASP A 127 50.94 19.94 -1.56
CA ASP A 127 52.28 20.54 -1.73
C ASP A 127 53.45 19.58 -2.04
N ASN A 128 54.31 19.77 -3.07
CA ASN A 128 54.89 21.00 -3.62
C ASN A 128 55.52 20.75 -5.03
N PRO A 129 55.89 21.80 -5.82
CA PRO A 129 56.58 21.68 -7.10
C PRO A 129 58.11 21.76 -6.96
N ASN A 130 58.86 20.96 -7.74
CA ASN A 130 60.16 21.27 -8.37
C ASN A 130 60.87 20.01 -8.86
N LYS A 131 61.06 19.87 -10.18
CA LYS A 131 62.38 19.71 -10.82
C LYS A 131 62.28 19.92 -12.33
#